data_AF-A0A922CSH5-F1
#
_entry.id   AF-A0A922CSH5-F1
#
_cell.length_a   1.000
_cell.length_b   1.000
_cell.length_c   1.000
_cell.angle_alpha   90.00
_cell.angle_beta   90.00
_cell.angle_gamma   90.00
#
_symmetry.space_group_name_H-M   'P 1'
#
loop_
_entity.id
_entity.type
_entity.pdbx_description
1 polymer ?
#
loop_
_entity_poly.entity_id
_entity_poly.type
_entity_poly.pdbx_seq_one_letter_code
_entity_poly.pdbx_strand_id
1 'polypeptide(L)'
;MFGRSFYLFSSVFGFDVRGKHLSEARHWSAPEVFGPRAHFSTSPPPAALLVRDVKRRDEGVYRCRVDFRNTQTTSFRYNLTVVVPPEKPVVVDRWGRVINTTTLGPHEEGDDVLLTCRVLGGRPEPSVRWLVNGVLVDEEYEHNTGDVIENRLLWPAIRRADYAAVFTCQAANSHLVPPKEVSLVLDMFLRPLTVEIKKPAEVGEGGVLTAERRYEVACESAGSRPPAVITWYKGKRQLKRITEELRDNLTVSVMSFVPTMDDDGKPLTCRAENPNVTALALDTSWTISVVYPPVVRLRLGSSLAAGDIKEGDDVYFECHVRANPIARKLSWLHDDRPLAHNATARVFHSNQSLVLQKVTRHSSGRYACSALNAEGETVSNELHFRVKCE
;
A
#
# COMPACT_ATOMS: atom_id res chain seq x y z
N MET A 1 79.50 -25.62 23.71
CA MET A 1 78.50 -26.72 23.79
C MET A 1 77.32 -26.32 22.90
N PHE A 2 77.38 -26.65 21.60
CA PHE A 2 76.31 -26.32 20.64
C PHE A 2 75.35 -27.50 20.56
N GLY A 3 74.20 -27.38 21.23
CA GLY A 3 73.10 -28.34 21.12
C GLY A 3 72.40 -28.18 19.78
N ARG A 4 72.64 -29.10 18.83
CA ARG A 4 71.74 -29.28 17.68
C ARG A 4 70.54 -30.10 18.16
N SER A 5 69.41 -29.43 18.40
CA SER A 5 68.13 -30.12 18.51
C SER A 5 67.78 -30.74 17.16
N PHE A 6 67.98 -32.05 17.03
CA PHE A 6 67.42 -32.84 15.94
C PHE A 6 65.93 -33.03 16.23
N TYR A 7 65.06 -32.24 15.59
CA TYR A 7 63.65 -32.59 15.52
C TYR A 7 63.51 -33.80 14.60
N LEU A 8 63.30 -34.98 15.20
CA LEU A 8 62.86 -36.18 14.48
C LEU A 8 61.49 -35.88 13.87
N PHE A 9 61.42 -35.75 12.54
CA PHE A 9 60.14 -35.75 11.83
C PHE A 9 59.55 -37.15 11.95
N SER A 10 58.65 -37.36 12.91
CA SER A 10 57.89 -38.60 13.05
C SER A 10 56.95 -38.77 11.86
N SER A 11 56.94 -39.96 11.25
CA SER A 11 55.92 -40.29 10.25
C SER A 11 54.53 -40.20 10.88
N VAL A 12 53.59 -39.54 10.20
CA VAL A 12 52.19 -39.39 10.67
C VAL A 12 51.22 -40.35 9.97
N PHE A 13 51.63 -40.88 8.83
CA PHE A 13 50.91 -41.89 8.05
C PHE A 13 51.91 -42.67 7.19
N GLY A 14 51.70 -43.97 7.03
CA GLY A 14 52.51 -44.85 6.19
C GLY A 14 51.63 -45.76 5.33
N PHE A 15 52.07 -46.00 4.09
CA PHE A 15 51.45 -46.92 3.14
C PHE A 15 52.55 -47.74 2.47
N ASP A 16 52.54 -49.06 2.64
CA ASP A 16 53.58 -49.96 2.15
C ASP A 16 52.99 -51.09 1.30
N VAL A 17 53.45 -51.18 0.05
CA VAL A 17 53.02 -52.15 -0.97
C VAL A 17 54.21 -52.95 -1.48
N ARG A 18 55.39 -52.84 -0.87
CA ARG A 18 56.60 -53.48 -1.38
C ARG A 18 56.43 -55.00 -1.41
N GLY A 19 56.61 -55.58 -2.59
CA GLY A 19 56.53 -57.02 -2.82
C GLY A 19 55.12 -57.61 -2.76
N LYS A 20 54.06 -56.78 -2.81
CA LYS A 20 52.67 -57.21 -2.72
C LYS A 20 51.79 -56.56 -3.79
N HIS A 21 50.60 -57.12 -3.99
CA HIS A 21 49.57 -56.45 -4.78
C HIS A 21 48.99 -55.25 -4.01
N LEU A 22 48.49 -54.23 -4.72
CA LEU A 22 47.99 -52.99 -4.12
C LEU A 22 46.83 -53.20 -3.12
N SER A 23 46.03 -54.25 -3.34
CA SER A 23 44.94 -54.65 -2.43
C SER A 23 45.44 -55.17 -1.08
N GLU A 24 46.71 -55.56 -0.97
CA GLU A 24 47.33 -56.10 0.25
C GLU A 24 48.25 -55.07 0.93
N ALA A 25 48.11 -53.81 0.53
CA ALA A 25 48.88 -52.71 1.09
C ALA A 25 48.70 -52.63 2.61
N ARG A 26 49.81 -52.52 3.33
CA ARG A 26 49.80 -52.24 4.76
C ARG A 26 49.77 -50.74 4.97
N HIS A 27 48.81 -50.26 5.75
CA HIS A 27 48.75 -48.86 6.13
C HIS A 27 48.89 -48.72 7.65
N TRP A 28 49.41 -47.57 8.06
CA TRP A 28 49.54 -47.17 9.46
C TRP A 28 49.27 -45.68 9.58
N SER A 29 48.57 -45.27 10.63
CA SER A 29 48.34 -43.87 10.95
C SER A 29 48.66 -43.62 12.41
N ALA A 30 49.39 -42.53 12.69
CA ALA A 30 49.76 -42.15 14.05
C ALA A 30 48.49 -41.87 14.88
N PRO A 31 48.23 -42.61 15.98
CA PRO A 31 47.01 -42.49 16.77
C PRO A 31 46.75 -41.08 17.31
N GLU A 32 47.81 -40.37 17.70
CA GLU A 32 47.73 -39.03 18.31
C GLU A 32 47.52 -37.91 17.29
N VAL A 33 47.77 -38.17 15.99
CA VAL A 33 47.64 -37.18 14.92
C VAL A 33 46.33 -37.40 14.17
N PHE A 34 46.30 -38.39 13.29
CA PHE A 34 45.11 -38.70 12.48
C PHE A 34 44.32 -39.88 13.03
N GLY A 35 44.99 -40.86 13.61
CA GLY A 35 44.38 -42.11 14.05
C GLY A 35 43.51 -42.74 12.95
N PRO A 36 42.27 -43.14 13.23
CA PRO A 36 41.41 -43.81 12.25
C PRO A 36 40.87 -42.86 11.15
N ARG A 37 41.15 -41.55 11.23
CA ARG A 37 40.58 -40.55 10.30
C ARG A 37 41.31 -40.49 8.96
N ALA A 38 42.52 -41.03 8.86
CA ALA A 38 43.32 -40.98 7.64
C ALA A 38 43.27 -42.30 6.86
N HIS A 39 43.10 -42.20 5.54
CA HIS A 39 43.09 -43.33 4.62
C HIS A 39 43.77 -42.96 3.32
N PHE A 40 44.61 -43.84 2.77
CA PHE A 40 45.28 -43.60 1.49
C PHE A 40 44.49 -44.25 0.36
N SER A 41 43.99 -43.43 -0.55
CA SER A 41 43.29 -43.89 -1.75
C SER A 41 44.22 -43.88 -2.95
N THR A 42 44.23 -44.97 -3.71
CA THR A 42 45.01 -45.13 -4.94
C THR A 42 44.15 -45.08 -6.19
N SER A 43 42.83 -44.91 -6.04
CA SER A 43 41.86 -44.88 -7.14
C SER A 43 40.74 -43.86 -6.87
N PRO A 44 40.39 -43.00 -7.84
CA PRO A 44 41.07 -42.79 -9.12
C PRO A 44 42.44 -42.09 -8.92
N PRO A 45 43.38 -42.19 -9.88
CA PRO A 45 44.61 -41.42 -9.85
C PRO A 45 44.33 -39.91 -9.96
N PRO A 46 45.12 -39.04 -9.29
CA PRO A 46 46.32 -39.35 -8.50
C PRO A 46 46.00 -39.95 -7.13
N ALA A 47 46.92 -40.79 -6.62
CA ALA A 47 46.80 -41.34 -5.27
C ALA A 47 46.88 -40.21 -4.22
N ALA A 48 46.01 -40.27 -3.21
CA ALA A 48 45.83 -39.21 -2.23
C ALA A 48 45.67 -39.75 -0.81
N LEU A 49 46.22 -39.02 0.16
CA LEU A 49 45.90 -39.21 1.57
C LEU A 49 44.62 -38.44 1.90
N LEU A 50 43.55 -39.17 2.22
CA LEU A 50 42.27 -38.64 2.62
C LEU A 50 42.22 -38.54 4.15
N VAL A 51 41.95 -37.36 4.69
CA VAL A 51 41.75 -37.13 6.12
C VAL A 51 40.30 -36.70 6.35
N ARG A 52 39.56 -37.47 7.14
CA ARG A 52 38.17 -37.17 7.54
C ARG A 52 38.17 -36.32 8.82
N ASP A 53 37.09 -35.56 9.05
CA ASP A 53 36.91 -34.75 10.27
C ASP A 53 38.16 -33.91 10.58
N VAL A 54 38.59 -33.07 9.63
CA VAL A 54 39.80 -32.24 9.76
C VAL A 54 39.64 -31.27 10.92
N LYS A 55 40.66 -31.21 11.79
CA LYS A 55 40.68 -30.39 13.01
C LYS A 55 41.66 -29.25 12.84
N ARG A 56 41.47 -28.16 13.59
CA ARG A 56 42.40 -27.00 13.58
C ARG A 56 43.87 -27.41 13.80
N ARG A 57 44.11 -28.39 14.66
CA ARG A 57 45.46 -28.93 14.95
C ARG A 57 46.10 -29.72 13.81
N ASP A 58 45.33 -30.10 12.79
CA ASP A 58 45.86 -30.78 11.61
C ASP A 58 46.54 -29.78 10.65
N GLU A 59 46.42 -28.46 10.89
CA GLU A 59 47.11 -27.43 10.10
C GLU A 59 48.64 -27.57 10.19
N GLY A 60 49.31 -27.49 9.04
CA GLY A 60 50.76 -27.54 8.99
C GLY A 60 51.33 -27.96 7.64
N VAL A 61 52.66 -28.05 7.59
CA VAL A 61 53.38 -28.47 6.39
C VAL A 61 53.67 -29.97 6.47
N TYR A 62 53.04 -30.73 5.59
CA TYR A 62 53.21 -32.18 5.47
C TYR A 62 54.25 -32.51 4.40
N ARG A 63 55.05 -33.54 4.65
CA ARG A 63 56.02 -34.07 3.68
C ARG A 63 55.59 -35.48 3.26
N CYS A 64 55.24 -35.64 1.99
CA CYS A 64 55.07 -36.95 1.37
C CYS A 64 56.44 -37.44 0.90
N ARG A 65 56.86 -38.63 1.33
CA ARG A 65 58.09 -39.29 0.91
C ARG A 65 57.69 -40.61 0.24
N VAL A 66 58.20 -40.84 -0.97
CA VAL A 66 57.94 -42.07 -1.72
C VAL A 66 59.28 -42.75 -1.99
N ASP A 67 59.46 -43.94 -1.43
CA ASP A 67 60.66 -44.76 -1.60
C ASP A 67 60.41 -45.86 -2.64
N PHE A 68 61.27 -45.93 -3.66
CA PHE A 68 61.21 -46.95 -4.72
C PHE A 68 62.30 -48.01 -4.53
N ARG A 69 62.10 -49.19 -5.12
CA ARG A 69 63.08 -50.31 -5.01
C ARG A 69 64.36 -50.04 -5.80
N ASN A 70 64.24 -49.48 -7.01
CA ASN A 70 65.34 -49.37 -7.98
C ASN A 70 65.59 -47.92 -8.45
N THR A 71 64.90 -46.93 -7.88
CA THR A 71 65.02 -45.51 -8.26
C THR A 71 65.10 -44.63 -7.02
N GLN A 72 65.49 -43.36 -7.21
CA GLN A 72 65.67 -42.42 -6.11
C GLN A 72 64.35 -42.11 -5.39
N THR A 73 64.42 -41.98 -4.06
CA THR A 73 63.33 -41.48 -3.22
C THR A 73 62.89 -40.10 -3.69
N THR A 74 61.59 -39.92 -3.91
CA THR A 74 61.01 -38.60 -4.19
C THR A 74 60.36 -38.04 -2.93
N SER A 75 60.31 -36.71 -2.81
CA SER A 75 59.58 -36.09 -1.71
C SER A 75 58.90 -34.80 -2.13
N PHE A 76 57.67 -34.63 -1.66
CA PHE A 76 56.80 -33.49 -1.95
C PHE A 76 56.37 -32.85 -0.64
N ARG A 77 56.19 -31.53 -0.63
CA ARG A 77 55.68 -30.78 0.51
C ARG A 77 54.29 -30.25 0.18
N TYR A 78 53.38 -30.38 1.14
CA TYR A 78 52.01 -29.90 1.06
C TYR A 78 51.74 -29.00 2.26
N ASN A 79 51.22 -27.81 2.02
CA ASN A 79 50.78 -26.92 3.08
C ASN A 79 49.27 -27.14 3.28
N LEU A 80 48.88 -27.67 4.44
CA LEU A 80 47.48 -27.83 4.82
C LEU A 80 47.08 -26.65 5.70
N THR A 81 46.27 -25.74 5.17
CA THR A 81 45.63 -24.64 5.91
C THR A 81 44.21 -25.02 6.30
N VAL A 82 43.85 -24.84 7.58
CA VAL A 82 42.50 -25.20 8.06
C VAL A 82 41.65 -23.94 8.19
N VAL A 83 40.55 -23.89 7.43
CA VAL A 83 39.56 -22.82 7.51
C VAL A 83 38.54 -23.14 8.60
N VAL A 84 38.33 -22.19 9.51
CA VAL A 84 37.27 -22.23 10.53
C VAL A 84 36.22 -21.21 10.13
N PRO A 85 35.00 -21.61 9.71
CA PRO A 85 33.94 -20.67 9.38
C PRO A 85 33.56 -19.79 10.58
N PRO A 86 33.12 -18.54 10.38
CA PRO A 86 32.62 -17.70 11.45
C PRO A 86 31.27 -18.20 12.00
N GLU A 87 30.86 -17.68 13.14
CA GLU A 87 29.50 -17.87 13.65
C GLU A 87 28.46 -17.19 12.76
N LYS A 88 27.19 -17.56 12.93
CA LYS A 88 26.10 -16.95 12.15
C LYS A 88 26.00 -15.46 12.52
N PRO A 89 25.95 -14.53 11.55
CA PRO A 89 25.84 -13.11 11.83
C PRO A 89 24.59 -12.77 12.65
N VAL A 90 24.72 -11.79 13.53
CA VAL A 90 23.64 -11.25 14.36
C VAL A 90 23.45 -9.78 14.00
N VAL A 91 22.24 -9.38 13.62
CA VAL A 91 21.93 -7.98 13.31
C VAL A 91 21.27 -7.32 14.51
N VAL A 92 21.76 -6.12 14.85
CA VAL A 92 21.17 -5.26 15.88
C VAL A 92 20.68 -3.94 15.28
N ASP A 93 19.64 -3.39 15.90
CA ASP A 93 19.07 -2.09 15.52
C ASP A 93 19.89 -0.90 16.04
N ARG A 94 19.41 0.32 15.77
CA ARG A 94 20.04 1.58 16.20
C ARG A 94 20.22 1.73 17.71
N TRP A 95 19.49 0.96 18.52
CA TRP A 95 19.57 0.95 19.98
C TRP A 95 20.40 -0.24 20.51
N GLY A 96 21.02 -1.02 19.61
CA GLY A 96 21.83 -2.18 19.96
C GLY A 96 21.01 -3.42 20.33
N ARG A 97 19.71 -3.44 20.05
CA ARG A 97 18.85 -4.60 20.34
C ARG A 97 18.91 -5.59 19.18
N VAL A 98 18.99 -6.88 19.49
CA VAL A 98 19.05 -7.94 18.48
C VAL A 98 17.71 -8.07 17.76
N ILE A 99 17.76 -8.09 16.42
CA ILE A 99 16.60 -8.32 15.56
C ILE A 99 16.47 -9.84 15.34
N ASN A 100 15.58 -10.47 16.11
CA ASN A 100 15.33 -11.92 16.04
C ASN A 100 14.30 -12.33 14.97
N THR A 101 13.73 -11.37 14.24
CA THR A 101 12.73 -11.57 13.20
C THR A 101 13.36 -11.47 11.81
N THR A 102 12.63 -11.90 10.77
CA THR A 102 13.02 -11.70 9.37
C THR A 102 12.51 -10.38 8.79
N THR A 103 11.83 -9.57 9.59
CA THR A 103 11.12 -8.36 9.15
C THR A 103 11.70 -7.14 9.86
N LEU A 104 12.05 -6.11 9.08
CA LEU A 104 12.59 -4.84 9.55
C LEU A 104 11.52 -3.76 9.41
N GLY A 105 10.97 -3.29 10.52
CA GLY A 105 9.90 -2.30 10.55
C GLY A 105 8.67 -2.78 11.33
N PRO A 106 7.48 -2.21 11.09
CA PRO A 106 7.16 -1.29 9.97
C PRO A 106 7.80 0.10 10.07
N HIS A 107 8.17 0.69 8.93
CA HIS A 107 8.72 2.06 8.81
C HIS A 107 7.87 2.96 7.90
N GLU A 108 8.03 4.29 8.00
CA GLU A 108 7.41 5.27 7.10
C GLU A 108 8.39 5.78 6.03
N GLU A 109 7.88 6.27 4.90
CA GLU A 109 8.72 6.91 3.89
C GLU A 109 9.49 8.10 4.49
N GLY A 110 10.80 8.15 4.27
CA GLY A 110 11.69 9.17 4.83
C GLY A 110 12.36 8.78 6.16
N ASP A 111 12.02 7.63 6.76
CA ASP A 111 12.75 7.10 7.91
C ASP A 111 14.21 6.73 7.57
N ASP A 112 15.08 6.79 8.57
CA ASP A 112 16.45 6.29 8.47
C ASP A 112 16.56 4.89 9.10
N VAL A 113 17.10 3.95 8.34
CA VAL A 113 17.40 2.59 8.81
C VAL A 113 18.88 2.51 9.19
N LEU A 114 19.17 2.14 10.44
CA LEU A 114 20.52 1.90 10.93
C LEU A 114 20.63 0.46 11.46
N LEU A 115 21.48 -0.33 10.81
CA LEU A 115 21.70 -1.74 11.12
C LEU A 115 23.17 -1.96 11.46
N THR A 116 23.45 -2.73 12.50
CA THR A 116 24.81 -3.20 12.79
C THR A 116 24.83 -4.71 12.72
N CYS A 117 25.67 -5.24 11.85
CA CYS A 117 25.92 -6.67 11.77
C CYS A 117 27.12 -7.04 12.62
N ARG A 118 26.97 -8.06 13.47
CA ARG A 118 28.01 -8.57 14.38
C ARG A 118 28.32 -10.01 14.04
N VAL A 119 29.60 -10.33 13.92
CA VAL A 119 30.09 -11.67 13.58
C VAL A 119 31.19 -12.04 14.56
N LEU A 120 31.14 -13.29 15.06
CA LEU A 120 32.11 -13.82 16.00
C LEU A 120 33.01 -14.87 15.35
N GLY A 121 34.31 -14.75 15.62
CA GLY A 121 35.34 -15.71 15.23
C GLY A 121 35.54 -15.85 13.72
N GLY A 122 36.12 -16.97 13.33
CA GLY A 122 36.50 -17.27 11.95
C GLY A 122 38.02 -17.23 11.74
N ARG A 123 38.53 -18.19 10.96
CA ARG A 123 39.94 -18.24 10.57
C ARG A 123 40.09 -18.71 9.12
N PRO A 124 40.71 -17.94 8.21
CA PRO A 124 41.16 -16.55 8.37
C PRO A 124 40.04 -15.61 8.85
N GLU A 125 40.39 -14.40 9.24
CA GLU A 125 39.42 -13.38 9.65
C GLU A 125 38.37 -13.19 8.54
N PRO A 126 37.06 -13.21 8.87
CA PRO A 126 36.01 -12.99 7.88
C PRO A 126 35.87 -11.51 7.51
N SER A 127 35.57 -11.24 6.24
CA SER A 127 34.99 -9.95 5.86
C SER A 127 33.50 -9.94 6.18
N VAL A 128 33.00 -8.78 6.64
CA VAL A 128 31.59 -8.56 6.94
C VAL A 128 31.06 -7.44 6.04
N ARG A 129 30.02 -7.75 5.28
CA ARG A 129 29.48 -6.86 4.25
C ARG A 129 27.97 -6.87 4.20
N TRP A 130 27.40 -5.77 3.70
CA TRP A 130 25.97 -5.65 3.45
C TRP A 130 25.65 -5.75 1.97
N LEU A 131 24.62 -6.55 1.69
CA LEU A 131 23.98 -6.61 0.39
C LEU A 131 22.53 -6.15 0.54
N VAL A 132 22.07 -5.29 -0.36
CA VAL A 132 20.67 -4.91 -0.48
C VAL A 132 20.15 -5.44 -1.82
N ASN A 133 19.11 -6.27 -1.77
CA ASN A 133 18.57 -6.97 -2.94
C ASN A 133 19.64 -7.77 -3.71
N GLY A 134 20.61 -8.34 -2.98
CA GLY A 134 21.73 -9.09 -3.54
C GLY A 134 22.85 -8.24 -4.14
N VAL A 135 22.72 -6.92 -4.14
CA VAL A 135 23.76 -5.98 -4.58
C VAL A 135 24.59 -5.55 -3.39
N LEU A 136 25.90 -5.64 -3.51
CA LEU A 136 26.83 -5.15 -2.50
C LEU A 136 26.71 -3.64 -2.33
N VAL A 137 26.40 -3.17 -1.12
CA VAL A 137 26.25 -1.73 -0.81
C VAL A 137 27.27 -1.21 0.18
N ASP A 138 27.83 -2.08 1.02
CA ASP A 138 28.82 -1.70 2.01
C ASP A 138 29.77 -2.87 2.33
N GLU A 139 31.07 -2.58 2.43
CA GLU A 139 32.13 -3.52 2.82
C GLU A 139 33.01 -2.97 3.95
N GLU A 140 32.64 -1.84 4.56
CA GLU A 140 33.44 -1.21 5.61
C GLU A 140 33.12 -1.86 6.96
N TYR A 141 34.07 -2.61 7.52
CA TYR A 141 33.94 -3.27 8.80
C TYR A 141 35.02 -2.85 9.80
N GLU A 142 34.64 -2.85 11.07
CA GLU A 142 35.47 -2.50 12.19
C GLU A 142 35.74 -3.72 13.07
N HIS A 143 36.94 -3.79 13.62
CA HIS A 143 37.32 -4.79 14.62
C HIS A 143 37.12 -4.22 16.01
N ASN A 144 36.29 -4.87 16.82
CA ASN A 144 36.05 -4.46 18.20
C ASN A 144 36.87 -5.33 19.18
N THR A 145 36.80 -5.08 20.48
CA THR A 145 37.48 -5.93 21.48
C THR A 145 36.88 -7.34 21.55
N GLY A 146 37.73 -8.37 21.58
CA GLY A 146 37.32 -9.78 21.41
C GLY A 146 37.20 -10.13 19.92
N ASP A 147 37.08 -11.40 19.55
CA ASP A 147 36.99 -11.87 18.14
C ASP A 147 35.68 -11.42 17.44
N VAL A 148 35.29 -10.15 17.57
CA VAL A 148 34.03 -9.55 17.12
C VAL A 148 34.31 -8.56 16.00
N ILE A 149 33.69 -8.80 14.85
CA ILE A 149 33.78 -7.93 13.68
C ILE A 149 32.40 -7.35 13.43
N GLU A 150 32.34 -6.03 13.27
CA GLU A 150 31.10 -5.28 13.07
C GLU A 150 31.10 -4.56 11.73
N ASN A 151 29.95 -4.54 11.05
CA ASN A 151 29.70 -3.64 9.93
C ASN A 151 28.41 -2.85 10.19
N ARG A 152 28.46 -1.52 10.10
CA ARG A 152 27.36 -0.60 10.40
C ARG A 152 26.84 0.05 9.13
N LEU A 153 25.62 -0.32 8.73
CA LEU A 153 24.94 0.24 7.57
C LEU A 153 23.94 1.33 7.98
N LEU A 154 24.13 2.53 7.45
CA LEU A 154 23.11 3.59 7.44
C LEU A 154 22.45 3.65 6.06
N TRP A 155 21.14 3.44 6.03
CA TRP A 155 20.31 3.59 4.83
C TRP A 155 19.32 4.73 5.06
N PRO A 156 19.65 5.96 4.60
CA PRO A 156 18.91 7.15 4.96
C PRO A 156 17.69 7.37 4.07
N ALA A 157 16.66 8.01 4.63
CA ALA A 157 15.47 8.48 3.93
C ALA A 157 14.86 7.42 2.99
N ILE A 158 14.41 6.29 3.56
CA ILE A 158 13.84 5.18 2.80
C ILE A 158 12.72 5.64 1.87
N ARG A 159 12.71 5.12 0.65
CA ARG A 159 11.74 5.45 -0.38
C ARG A 159 10.71 4.33 -0.51
N ARG A 160 9.55 4.64 -1.06
CA ARG A 160 8.54 3.65 -1.45
C ARG A 160 9.08 2.48 -2.27
N ALA A 161 10.07 2.74 -3.13
CA ALA A 161 10.69 1.70 -3.96
C ALA A 161 11.52 0.69 -3.15
N ASP A 162 11.89 1.03 -1.91
CA ASP A 162 12.62 0.16 -1.00
C ASP A 162 11.67 -0.82 -0.28
N TYR A 163 10.36 -0.72 -0.46
CA TYR A 163 9.41 -1.67 0.12
C TYR A 163 9.78 -3.11 -0.27
N ALA A 164 9.84 -4.00 0.74
CA ALA A 164 10.29 -5.37 0.62
C ALA A 164 11.75 -5.54 0.15
N ALA A 165 12.58 -4.49 0.24
CA ALA A 165 14.02 -4.61 0.05
C ALA A 165 14.61 -5.59 1.07
N VAL A 166 15.52 -6.43 0.60
CA VAL A 166 16.16 -7.47 1.40
C VAL A 166 17.55 -7.00 1.82
N PHE A 167 17.71 -6.71 3.10
CA PHE A 167 18.98 -6.36 3.73
C PHE A 167 19.66 -7.63 4.23
N THR A 168 20.74 -8.02 3.58
CA THR A 168 21.51 -9.23 3.91
C THR A 168 22.88 -8.83 4.46
N CYS A 169 23.15 -9.21 5.71
CA CYS A 169 24.52 -9.20 6.20
C CYS A 169 25.17 -10.53 5.87
N GLN A 170 26.37 -10.48 5.30
CA GLN A 170 27.13 -11.64 4.89
C GLN A 170 28.55 -11.62 5.49
N ALA A 171 28.96 -12.77 6.04
CA ALA A 171 30.27 -13.02 6.60
C ALA A 171 30.99 -14.12 5.81
N ALA A 172 32.16 -13.81 5.27
CA ALA A 172 32.93 -14.73 4.43
C ALA A 172 34.41 -14.72 4.81
N ASN A 173 35.02 -15.89 4.99
CA ASN A 173 36.46 -15.98 5.26
C ASN A 173 37.24 -16.89 4.30
N SER A 174 36.55 -17.55 3.36
CA SER A 174 37.17 -18.37 2.33
C SER A 174 36.20 -18.62 1.18
N HIS A 175 36.71 -18.89 -0.02
CA HIS A 175 35.92 -19.35 -1.16
C HIS A 175 35.55 -20.84 -1.09
N LEU A 176 36.10 -21.58 -0.13
CA LEU A 176 35.89 -23.03 0.03
C LEU A 176 34.58 -23.37 0.75
N VAL A 177 34.04 -22.43 1.52
CA VAL A 177 32.84 -22.60 2.33
C VAL A 177 31.87 -21.47 1.96
N PRO A 178 30.56 -21.76 1.76
CA PRO A 178 29.60 -20.70 1.50
C PRO A 178 29.58 -19.72 2.68
N PRO A 179 29.41 -18.42 2.40
CA PRO A 179 29.37 -17.42 3.45
C PRO A 179 28.18 -17.63 4.39
N LYS A 180 28.32 -17.19 5.63
CA LYS A 180 27.22 -17.17 6.60
C LYS A 180 26.48 -15.87 6.48
N GLU A 181 25.15 -15.92 6.46
CA GLU A 181 24.34 -14.73 6.24
C GLU A 181 23.04 -14.74 7.04
N VAL A 182 22.47 -13.54 7.18
CA VAL A 182 21.15 -13.27 7.75
C VAL A 182 20.49 -12.16 6.95
N SER A 183 19.21 -12.31 6.66
CA SER A 183 18.45 -11.39 5.83
C SER A 183 17.24 -10.84 6.56
N LEU A 184 16.99 -9.55 6.38
CA LEU A 184 15.84 -8.82 6.89
C LEU A 184 15.08 -8.20 5.72
N VAL A 185 13.75 -8.34 5.72
CA VAL A 185 12.86 -7.75 4.70
C VAL A 185 12.28 -6.46 5.25
N LEU A 186 12.49 -5.34 4.54
CA LEU A 186 11.96 -4.04 4.92
C LEU A 186 10.43 -4.01 4.78
N ASP A 187 9.77 -3.74 5.90
CA ASP A 187 8.34 -3.54 5.99
C ASP A 187 8.02 -2.06 6.13
N MET A 188 7.04 -1.58 5.35
CA MET A 188 6.70 -0.16 5.32
C MET A 188 5.20 0.09 5.42
N PHE A 189 4.83 1.16 6.12
CA PHE A 189 3.55 1.81 5.97
C PHE A 189 3.64 2.88 4.87
N LEU A 190 2.74 2.77 3.89
CA LEU A 190 2.71 3.63 2.71
C LEU A 190 1.38 4.37 2.65
N ARG A 191 1.44 5.69 2.41
CA ARG A 191 0.25 6.52 2.16
C ARG A 191 -0.41 6.19 0.83
N PRO A 192 -1.72 6.46 0.67
CA PRO A 192 -2.37 6.49 -0.64
C PRO A 192 -1.67 7.48 -1.59
N LEU A 193 -1.60 7.13 -2.88
CA LEU A 193 -1.08 7.98 -3.94
C LEU A 193 -2.19 8.54 -4.83
N THR A 194 -3.25 7.77 -5.04
CA THR A 194 -4.39 8.15 -5.87
C THR A 194 -5.70 7.87 -5.15
N VAL A 195 -6.71 8.69 -5.46
CA VAL A 195 -8.10 8.51 -5.05
C VAL A 195 -8.96 9.02 -6.21
N GLU A 196 -9.81 8.14 -6.75
CA GLU A 196 -10.66 8.46 -7.89
C GLU A 196 -12.09 7.98 -7.66
N ILE A 197 -13.06 8.85 -7.95
CA ILE A 197 -14.48 8.46 -7.97
C ILE A 197 -14.83 7.97 -9.39
N LYS A 198 -15.28 6.73 -9.49
CA LYS A 198 -15.92 6.19 -10.70
C LYS A 198 -17.42 6.45 -10.61
N LYS A 199 -17.89 7.39 -11.44
CA LYS A 199 -19.32 7.72 -11.58
C LYS A 199 -20.12 6.48 -12.01
N PRO A 200 -21.43 6.41 -11.71
CA PRO A 200 -22.24 5.27 -12.14
C PRO A 200 -22.20 5.13 -13.67
N ALA A 201 -22.02 3.90 -14.17
CA ALA A 201 -21.90 3.65 -15.61
C ALA A 201 -23.13 4.11 -16.40
N GLU A 202 -24.31 4.03 -15.77
CA GLU A 202 -25.59 4.39 -16.38
C GLU A 202 -25.79 5.90 -16.60
N VAL A 203 -24.96 6.77 -16.02
CA VAL A 203 -25.12 8.23 -16.13
C VAL A 203 -24.22 8.90 -17.18
N GLY A 204 -23.35 8.12 -17.83
CA GLY A 204 -22.36 8.63 -18.79
C GLY A 204 -21.39 9.67 -18.20
N GLU A 205 -20.63 10.34 -19.06
CA GLU A 205 -19.63 11.34 -18.64
C GLU A 205 -20.25 12.54 -17.92
N GLY A 206 -21.47 12.92 -18.33
CA GLY A 206 -22.22 14.06 -17.78
C GLY A 206 -22.57 13.92 -16.31
N GLY A 207 -22.72 12.69 -15.80
CA GLY A 207 -22.95 12.45 -14.36
C GLY A 207 -24.24 13.10 -13.84
N VAL A 208 -25.30 13.17 -14.65
CA VAL A 208 -26.57 13.80 -14.26
C VAL A 208 -27.53 12.77 -13.66
N LEU A 209 -27.80 12.88 -12.36
CA LEU A 209 -28.63 11.92 -11.63
C LEU A 209 -30.11 12.33 -11.65
N THR A 210 -31.02 11.36 -11.68
CA THR A 210 -32.45 11.59 -11.49
C THR A 210 -32.79 11.45 -10.00
N ALA A 211 -33.56 12.40 -9.46
CA ALA A 211 -34.00 12.33 -8.06
C ALA A 211 -34.80 11.04 -7.76
N GLU A 212 -34.70 10.56 -6.53
CA GLU A 212 -35.40 9.37 -5.99
C GLU A 212 -35.04 8.03 -6.66
N ARG A 213 -34.09 8.01 -7.61
CA ARG A 213 -33.52 6.79 -8.18
C ARG A 213 -32.27 6.34 -7.41
N ARG A 214 -32.08 5.03 -7.25
CA ARG A 214 -30.89 4.46 -6.59
C ARG A 214 -29.73 4.37 -7.59
N TYR A 215 -28.55 4.82 -7.17
CA TYR A 215 -27.31 4.75 -7.93
C TYR A 215 -26.21 4.09 -7.10
N GLU A 216 -25.25 3.47 -7.80
CA GLU A 216 -24.01 2.95 -7.24
C GLU A 216 -22.81 3.74 -7.77
N VAL A 217 -21.96 4.18 -6.86
CA VAL A 217 -20.74 4.93 -7.15
C VAL A 217 -19.58 4.22 -6.48
N ALA A 218 -18.47 4.10 -7.20
CA ALA A 218 -17.27 3.48 -6.68
C ALA A 218 -16.19 4.54 -6.44
N CYS A 219 -15.33 4.28 -5.46
CA CYS A 219 -14.11 5.02 -5.25
C CYS A 219 -12.95 4.04 -5.20
N GLU A 220 -11.90 4.35 -5.94
CA GLU A 220 -10.70 3.53 -6.06
C GLU A 220 -9.52 4.31 -5.50
N SER A 221 -8.77 3.67 -4.60
CA SER A 221 -7.52 4.21 -4.07
C SER A 221 -6.38 3.21 -4.22
N ALA A 222 -5.22 3.71 -4.67
CA ALA A 222 -4.02 2.89 -4.88
C ALA A 222 -2.80 3.43 -4.13
N GLY A 223 -1.83 2.54 -3.90
CA GLY A 223 -0.54 2.85 -3.30
C GLY A 223 -0.51 2.80 -1.76
N SER A 224 -1.63 2.60 -1.09
CA SER A 224 -1.63 2.48 0.37
C SER A 224 -1.14 1.12 0.84
N ARG A 225 -0.32 1.08 1.90
CA ARG A 225 0.03 -0.14 2.64
C ARG A 225 0.00 0.10 4.15
N PRO A 226 -0.83 -0.61 4.93
CA PRO A 226 -1.90 -1.50 4.49
C PRO A 226 -2.93 -0.78 3.60
N PRO A 227 -3.87 -1.52 2.97
CA PRO A 227 -4.96 -0.93 2.19
C PRO A 227 -5.60 0.27 2.90
N ALA A 228 -5.97 1.28 2.14
CA ALA A 228 -6.49 2.52 2.69
C ALA A 228 -7.88 2.30 3.31
N VAL A 229 -8.23 3.09 4.31
CA VAL A 229 -9.59 3.21 4.80
C VAL A 229 -10.30 4.26 3.96
N ILE A 230 -11.42 3.91 3.32
CA ILE A 230 -12.17 4.83 2.46
C ILE A 230 -13.39 5.37 3.20
N THR A 231 -13.53 6.69 3.21
CA THR A 231 -14.67 7.39 3.83
C THR A 231 -15.38 8.28 2.82
N TRP A 232 -16.70 8.24 2.85
CA TRP A 232 -17.55 9.00 1.94
C TRP A 232 -18.27 10.13 2.67
N TYR A 233 -18.35 11.29 2.01
CA TYR A 233 -19.09 12.46 2.49
C TYR A 233 -20.02 12.97 1.40
N LYS A 234 -21.27 13.25 1.75
CA LYS A 234 -22.20 14.00 0.90
C LYS A 234 -22.43 15.37 1.53
N GLY A 235 -21.87 16.41 0.92
CA GLY A 235 -21.67 17.70 1.57
C GLY A 235 -20.84 17.54 2.84
N LYS A 236 -21.41 17.93 3.99
CA LYS A 236 -20.74 17.79 5.30
C LYS A 236 -21.05 16.48 6.02
N ARG A 237 -21.93 15.63 5.47
CA ARG A 237 -22.42 14.44 6.16
C ARG A 237 -21.64 13.21 5.73
N GLN A 238 -20.95 12.58 6.68
CA GLN A 238 -20.34 11.26 6.47
C GLN A 238 -21.41 10.19 6.25
N LEU A 239 -21.17 9.31 5.29
CA LEU A 239 -22.07 8.22 4.93
C LEU A 239 -21.56 6.89 5.53
N LYS A 240 -22.48 6.01 5.96
CA LYS A 240 -22.15 4.82 6.77
C LYS A 240 -22.27 3.47 6.05
N ARG A 241 -22.97 3.39 4.91
CA ARG A 241 -23.19 2.13 4.17
C ARG A 241 -22.22 2.07 2.99
N ILE A 242 -21.19 1.26 3.12
CA ILE A 242 -20.15 1.03 2.12
C ILE A 242 -19.80 -0.45 2.08
N THR A 243 -19.45 -0.94 0.90
CA THR A 243 -18.79 -2.22 0.73
C THR A 243 -17.35 -1.94 0.32
N GLU A 244 -16.39 -2.43 1.09
CA GLU A 244 -14.96 -2.31 0.77
C GLU A 244 -14.45 -3.67 0.30
N GLU A 245 -13.79 -3.67 -0.86
CA GLU A 245 -13.15 -4.83 -1.46
C GLU A 245 -11.71 -4.47 -1.81
N LEU A 246 -10.79 -5.38 -1.53
CA LEU A 246 -9.43 -5.31 -2.05
C LEU A 246 -9.41 -5.99 -3.42
N ARG A 247 -9.07 -5.25 -4.47
CA ARG A 247 -8.87 -5.78 -5.82
C ARG A 247 -7.43 -5.53 -6.23
N ASP A 248 -6.64 -6.59 -6.24
CA ASP A 248 -5.19 -6.54 -6.47
C ASP A 248 -4.49 -5.56 -5.49
N ASN A 249 -4.01 -4.42 -5.99
CA ASN A 249 -3.34 -3.35 -5.23
C ASN A 249 -4.25 -2.11 -5.02
N LEU A 250 -5.55 -2.24 -5.29
CA LEU A 250 -6.54 -1.17 -5.15
C LEU A 250 -7.49 -1.46 -4.00
N THR A 251 -7.70 -0.45 -3.16
CA THR A 251 -8.84 -0.42 -2.24
C THR A 251 -10.03 0.16 -3.00
N VAL A 252 -11.09 -0.63 -3.14
CA VAL A 252 -12.32 -0.22 -3.85
C VAL A 252 -13.45 -0.12 -2.83
N SER A 253 -14.08 1.04 -2.74
CA SER A 253 -15.27 1.26 -1.92
C SER A 253 -16.46 1.54 -2.82
N VAL A 254 -17.50 0.70 -2.75
CA VAL A 254 -18.74 0.88 -3.48
C VAL A 254 -19.82 1.38 -2.51
N MET A 255 -20.50 2.45 -2.92
CA MET A 255 -21.59 3.06 -2.16
C MET A 255 -22.86 3.12 -3.01
N SER A 256 -23.98 2.71 -2.42
CA SER A 256 -25.30 2.98 -3.00
C SER A 256 -25.97 4.17 -2.30
N PHE A 257 -26.55 5.08 -3.07
CA PHE A 257 -27.33 6.20 -2.53
C PHE A 257 -28.51 6.57 -3.44
N VAL A 258 -29.46 7.29 -2.85
CA VAL A 258 -30.62 7.86 -3.55
C VAL A 258 -30.49 9.38 -3.43
N PRO A 259 -30.24 10.11 -4.55
CA PRO A 259 -30.15 11.57 -4.53
C PRO A 259 -31.54 12.18 -4.41
N THR A 260 -31.61 13.27 -3.66
CA THR A 260 -32.80 14.10 -3.52
C THR A 260 -32.57 15.45 -4.21
N MET A 261 -33.63 16.23 -4.43
CA MET A 261 -33.50 17.60 -4.97
C MET A 261 -32.61 18.51 -4.11
N ASP A 262 -32.44 18.21 -2.83
CA ASP A 262 -31.57 18.95 -1.92
C ASP A 262 -30.09 18.57 -2.04
N ASP A 263 -29.78 17.50 -2.76
CA ASP A 263 -28.41 17.06 -3.01
C ASP A 263 -27.79 17.71 -4.26
N ASP A 264 -28.61 18.36 -5.09
CA ASP A 264 -28.16 19.11 -6.26
C ASP A 264 -27.12 20.18 -5.88
N GLY A 265 -25.98 20.18 -6.57
CA GLY A 265 -24.85 21.05 -6.30
C GLY A 265 -23.99 20.67 -5.09
N LYS A 266 -24.34 19.64 -4.32
CA LYS A 266 -23.49 19.17 -3.20
C LYS A 266 -22.31 18.32 -3.71
N PRO A 267 -21.14 18.44 -3.08
CA PRO A 267 -20.02 17.53 -3.37
C PRO A 267 -20.27 16.16 -2.75
N LEU A 268 -20.05 15.12 -3.54
CA LEU A 268 -19.80 13.77 -3.06
C LEU A 268 -18.28 13.57 -2.99
N THR A 269 -17.75 13.51 -1.79
CA THR A 269 -16.32 13.39 -1.53
C THR A 269 -15.98 11.96 -1.12
N CYS A 270 -14.98 11.39 -1.76
CA CYS A 270 -14.31 10.17 -1.31
C CYS A 270 -12.95 10.55 -0.72
N ARG A 271 -12.67 10.08 0.48
CA ARG A 271 -11.41 10.30 1.20
C ARG A 271 -10.76 8.97 1.53
N ALA A 272 -9.52 8.76 1.10
CA ALA A 272 -8.72 7.59 1.43
C ALA A 272 -7.58 7.96 2.40
N GLU A 273 -7.44 7.15 3.45
CA GLU A 273 -6.49 7.41 4.53
C GLU A 273 -5.81 6.11 4.97
N ASN A 274 -4.52 6.17 5.29
CA ASN A 274 -3.87 5.08 5.99
C ASN A 274 -3.59 5.56 7.43
N PRO A 275 -4.26 5.00 8.45
CA PRO A 275 -4.15 5.49 9.81
C PRO A 275 -2.77 5.23 10.46
N ASN A 276 -1.92 4.43 9.81
CA ASN A 276 -0.59 4.08 10.32
C ASN A 276 0.53 4.98 9.77
N VAL A 277 0.21 5.97 8.93
CA VAL A 277 1.17 6.97 8.45
C VAL A 277 0.77 8.35 8.95
N THR A 278 1.76 9.17 9.25
CA THR A 278 1.57 10.56 9.71
C THR A 278 1.09 11.51 8.61
N ALA A 279 1.13 11.07 7.34
CA ALA A 279 0.74 11.87 6.20
C ALA A 279 -0.77 12.17 6.13
N LEU A 280 -1.13 13.30 5.51
CA LEU A 280 -2.52 13.70 5.29
C LEU A 280 -3.25 12.73 4.36
N ALA A 281 -4.54 12.52 4.66
CA ALA A 281 -5.45 11.80 3.78
C ALA A 281 -5.59 12.48 2.41
N LEU A 282 -5.86 11.67 1.38
CA LEU A 282 -6.18 12.16 0.05
C LEU A 282 -7.69 12.14 -0.17
N ASP A 283 -8.23 13.18 -0.78
CA ASP A 283 -9.64 13.26 -1.12
C ASP A 283 -9.87 13.71 -2.57
N THR A 284 -10.98 13.25 -3.12
CA THR A 284 -11.49 13.69 -4.41
C THR A 284 -12.99 13.90 -4.31
N SER A 285 -13.52 14.85 -5.08
CA SER A 285 -14.92 15.26 -4.99
C SER A 285 -15.58 15.32 -6.36
N TRP A 286 -16.81 14.83 -6.42
CA TRP A 286 -17.70 14.97 -7.57
C TRP A 286 -18.91 15.81 -7.17
N THR A 287 -19.10 16.97 -7.81
CA THR A 287 -20.31 17.78 -7.63
C THR A 287 -21.51 17.08 -8.25
N ILE A 288 -22.48 16.73 -7.42
CA ILE A 288 -23.69 16.04 -7.86
C ILE A 288 -24.58 17.02 -8.62
N SER A 289 -25.07 16.62 -9.80
CA SER A 289 -26.14 17.29 -10.53
C SER A 289 -27.38 16.41 -10.48
N VAL A 290 -28.48 16.90 -9.91
CA VAL A 290 -29.73 16.14 -9.75
C VAL A 290 -30.85 16.82 -10.52
N VAL A 291 -31.41 16.12 -11.49
CA VAL A 291 -32.62 16.53 -12.21
C VAL A 291 -33.87 15.98 -11.53
N TYR A 292 -34.92 16.82 -11.50
CA TYR A 292 -36.21 16.52 -10.89
C TYR A 292 -37.34 17.36 -11.53
N PRO A 293 -38.59 16.85 -11.54
CA PRO A 293 -39.74 17.63 -11.99
C PRO A 293 -39.95 18.85 -11.08
N PRO A 294 -40.59 19.93 -11.56
CA PRO A 294 -40.72 21.16 -10.79
C PRO A 294 -41.44 20.90 -9.46
N VAL A 295 -41.03 21.59 -8.41
CA VAL A 295 -41.76 21.66 -7.14
C VAL A 295 -42.37 23.05 -7.06
N VAL A 296 -43.69 23.11 -7.15
CA VAL A 296 -44.46 24.35 -7.24
C VAL A 296 -45.26 24.58 -5.97
N ARG A 297 -45.24 25.81 -5.47
CA ARG A 297 -46.06 26.25 -4.34
C ARG A 297 -46.70 27.58 -4.64
N LEU A 298 -48.02 27.64 -4.50
CA LEU A 298 -48.81 28.83 -4.75
C LEU A 298 -49.10 29.55 -3.44
N ARG A 299 -48.87 30.86 -3.43
CA ARG A 299 -49.19 31.74 -2.31
C ARG A 299 -49.94 32.98 -2.80
N LEU A 300 -50.82 33.50 -1.97
CA LEU A 300 -51.33 34.85 -2.13
C LEU A 300 -50.19 35.83 -1.81
N GLY A 301 -50.16 36.96 -2.51
CA GLY A 301 -49.16 38.01 -2.32
C GLY A 301 -48.96 38.34 -0.84
N SER A 302 -47.71 38.41 -0.41
CA SER A 302 -47.34 38.58 1.01
C SER A 302 -47.89 39.85 1.67
N SER A 303 -48.23 40.86 0.87
CA SER A 303 -48.85 42.12 1.32
C SER A 303 -50.37 42.05 1.48
N LEU A 304 -51.00 40.95 1.06
CA LEU A 304 -52.46 40.80 1.03
C LEU A 304 -52.93 39.90 2.18
N ALA A 305 -53.90 40.40 2.95
CA ALA A 305 -54.64 39.59 3.91
C ALA A 305 -55.81 38.93 3.20
N ALA A 306 -55.80 37.60 3.04
CA ALA A 306 -56.85 36.84 2.36
C ALA A 306 -58.27 37.10 2.90
N GLY A 307 -58.37 37.54 4.16
CA GLY A 307 -59.63 37.89 4.81
C GLY A 307 -60.16 39.28 4.45
N ASP A 308 -59.36 40.21 3.93
CA ASP A 308 -59.73 41.62 3.80
C ASP A 308 -59.99 42.07 2.36
N ILE A 309 -59.92 41.14 1.42
CA ILE A 309 -60.04 41.43 -0.02
C ILE A 309 -61.50 41.65 -0.40
N LYS A 310 -61.79 42.83 -0.95
CA LYS A 310 -63.11 43.28 -1.40
C LYS A 310 -63.17 43.43 -2.92
N GLU A 311 -64.38 43.56 -3.44
CA GLU A 311 -64.55 43.93 -4.85
C GLU A 311 -63.84 45.26 -5.15
N GLY A 312 -63.19 45.33 -6.31
CA GLY A 312 -62.41 46.51 -6.72
C GLY A 312 -60.94 46.49 -6.30
N ASP A 313 -60.53 45.59 -5.39
CA ASP A 313 -59.12 45.45 -5.00
C ASP A 313 -58.26 44.83 -6.12
N ASP A 314 -56.98 45.16 -6.10
CA ASP A 314 -55.98 44.50 -6.93
C ASP A 314 -55.29 43.41 -6.10
N VAL A 315 -55.24 42.19 -6.63
CA VAL A 315 -54.60 41.05 -5.97
C VAL A 315 -53.55 40.43 -6.85
N TYR A 316 -52.58 39.78 -6.22
CA TYR A 316 -51.60 38.99 -6.94
C TYR A 316 -51.28 37.70 -6.21
N PHE A 317 -50.94 36.67 -6.98
CA PHE A 317 -50.48 35.39 -6.51
C PHE A 317 -49.04 35.17 -6.94
N GLU A 318 -48.25 34.54 -6.08
CA GLU A 318 -46.86 34.18 -6.33
C GLU A 318 -46.75 32.65 -6.42
N CYS A 319 -46.27 32.16 -7.57
CA CYS A 319 -45.99 30.74 -7.79
C CYS A 319 -44.48 30.50 -7.63
N HIS A 320 -44.07 29.99 -6.47
CA HIS A 320 -42.69 29.64 -6.23
C HIS A 320 -42.36 28.31 -6.90
N VAL A 321 -41.45 28.35 -7.87
CA VAL A 321 -41.02 27.17 -8.63
C VAL A 321 -39.58 26.83 -8.32
N ARG A 322 -39.32 25.60 -7.84
CA ARG A 322 -37.97 25.02 -7.75
C ARG A 322 -37.87 23.87 -8.74
N ALA A 323 -36.94 23.94 -9.69
CA ALA A 323 -36.80 22.92 -10.73
C ALA A 323 -35.35 22.82 -11.21
N ASN A 324 -34.91 21.60 -11.51
CA ASN A 324 -33.70 21.36 -12.28
C ASN A 324 -33.98 20.26 -13.33
N PRO A 325 -33.90 20.55 -14.64
CA PRO A 325 -33.60 21.85 -15.26
C PRO A 325 -34.69 22.89 -14.99
N ILE A 326 -34.37 24.17 -15.25
CA ILE A 326 -35.31 25.30 -15.11
C ILE A 326 -36.62 25.00 -15.88
N ALA A 327 -37.76 25.36 -15.28
CA ALA A 327 -39.06 25.18 -15.91
C ALA A 327 -39.16 25.97 -17.21
N ARG A 328 -39.59 25.29 -18.29
CA ARG A 328 -39.76 25.89 -19.63
C ARG A 328 -41.15 26.48 -19.86
N LYS A 329 -42.13 26.13 -19.02
CA LYS A 329 -43.50 26.64 -19.09
C LYS A 329 -44.10 26.75 -17.70
N LEU A 330 -44.76 27.88 -17.43
CA LEU A 330 -45.59 28.14 -16.25
C LEU A 330 -47.02 28.45 -16.72
N SER A 331 -48.00 27.76 -16.15
CA SER A 331 -49.42 27.95 -16.46
C SER A 331 -50.19 28.26 -15.18
N TRP A 332 -51.26 29.04 -15.31
CA TRP A 332 -52.18 29.37 -14.22
C TRP A 332 -53.50 28.64 -14.42
N LEU A 333 -54.11 28.21 -13.34
CA LEU A 333 -55.41 27.54 -13.35
C LEU A 333 -56.38 28.29 -12.42
N HIS A 334 -57.60 28.45 -12.89
CA HIS A 334 -58.76 28.92 -12.12
C HIS A 334 -59.87 27.89 -12.28
N ASP A 335 -60.27 27.26 -11.18
CA ASP A 335 -61.25 26.17 -11.12
C ASP A 335 -60.93 25.04 -12.13
N ASP A 336 -59.67 24.58 -12.08
CA ASP A 336 -59.08 23.52 -12.93
C ASP A 336 -59.00 23.85 -14.43
N ARG A 337 -59.29 25.10 -14.82
CA ARG A 337 -59.20 25.56 -16.20
C ARG A 337 -58.01 26.47 -16.41
N PRO A 338 -57.29 26.35 -17.55
CA PRO A 338 -56.20 27.27 -17.86
C PRO A 338 -56.67 28.71 -17.89
N LEU A 339 -56.06 29.53 -17.04
CA LEU A 339 -56.24 30.98 -17.02
C LEU A 339 -55.15 31.59 -17.90
N ALA A 340 -55.56 32.16 -19.03
CA ALA A 340 -54.64 32.83 -19.94
C ALA A 340 -54.46 34.30 -19.55
N HIS A 341 -53.31 34.88 -19.93
CA HIS A 341 -53.11 36.32 -19.86
C HIS A 341 -54.20 37.02 -20.68
N ASN A 342 -54.92 37.95 -20.07
CA ASN A 342 -56.01 38.67 -20.71
C ASN A 342 -56.15 40.08 -20.13
N ALA A 343 -55.60 41.07 -20.84
CA ALA A 343 -55.63 42.47 -20.40
C ALA A 343 -57.04 43.07 -20.34
N THR A 344 -57.97 42.67 -21.21
CA THR A 344 -59.35 43.18 -21.17
C THR A 344 -60.12 42.63 -19.97
N ALA A 345 -59.81 41.38 -19.57
CA ALA A 345 -60.31 40.77 -18.34
C ALA A 345 -59.49 41.16 -17.10
N ARG A 346 -58.50 42.07 -17.23
CA ARG A 346 -57.62 42.53 -16.13
C ARG A 346 -56.81 41.40 -15.45
N VAL A 347 -56.44 40.39 -16.23
CA VAL A 347 -55.63 39.23 -15.80
C VAL A 347 -54.24 39.32 -16.43
N PHE A 348 -53.20 39.50 -15.60
CA PHE A 348 -51.83 39.68 -16.08
C PHE A 348 -50.90 38.62 -15.50
N HIS A 349 -50.17 37.94 -16.38
CA HIS A 349 -49.06 37.06 -16.00
C HIS A 349 -47.75 37.86 -16.03
N SER A 350 -47.00 37.87 -14.93
CA SER A 350 -45.71 38.55 -14.83
C SER A 350 -44.69 37.62 -14.18
N ASN A 351 -43.79 37.03 -14.98
CA ASN A 351 -42.81 36.04 -14.52
C ASN A 351 -43.49 34.89 -13.74
N GLN A 352 -43.29 34.83 -12.42
CA GLN A 352 -43.86 33.84 -11.50
C GLN A 352 -45.12 34.36 -10.77
N SER A 353 -45.69 35.49 -11.19
CA SER A 353 -46.84 36.11 -10.55
C SER A 353 -48.06 36.19 -11.47
N LEU A 354 -49.24 35.99 -10.89
CA LEU A 354 -50.55 36.25 -11.51
C LEU A 354 -51.17 37.45 -10.83
N VAL A 355 -51.45 38.51 -11.57
CA VAL A 355 -52.08 39.73 -11.08
C VAL A 355 -53.51 39.81 -11.62
N LEU A 356 -54.48 40.01 -10.73
CA LEU A 356 -55.87 40.27 -11.05
C LEU A 356 -56.19 41.69 -10.58
N GLN A 357 -56.54 42.60 -11.49
CA GLN A 357 -56.91 43.97 -11.12
C GLN A 357 -58.42 44.15 -11.02
N LYS A 358 -58.85 44.92 -10.03
CA LYS A 358 -60.26 45.21 -9.72
C LYS A 358 -61.09 43.93 -9.70
N VAL A 359 -60.74 43.03 -8.76
CA VAL A 359 -61.39 41.73 -8.61
C VAL A 359 -62.89 41.90 -8.37
N THR A 360 -63.66 40.92 -8.83
CA THR A 360 -65.11 40.86 -8.61
C THR A 360 -65.45 39.54 -7.92
N ARG A 361 -66.70 39.35 -7.50
CA ARG A 361 -67.15 38.06 -6.96
C ARG A 361 -66.87 36.87 -7.88
N HIS A 362 -66.89 37.05 -9.20
CA HIS A 362 -66.59 36.00 -10.19
C HIS A 362 -65.11 35.61 -10.21
N SER A 363 -64.23 36.45 -9.65
CA SER A 363 -62.82 36.12 -9.45
C SER A 363 -62.64 35.15 -8.28
N SER A 364 -63.65 34.88 -7.46
CA SER A 364 -63.54 33.86 -6.41
C SER A 364 -63.45 32.46 -7.03
N GLY A 365 -62.67 31.58 -6.41
CA GLY A 365 -62.50 30.22 -6.90
C GLY A 365 -61.23 29.57 -6.40
N ARG A 366 -60.89 28.43 -6.99
CA ARG A 366 -59.66 27.68 -6.71
C ARG A 366 -58.58 28.09 -7.70
N TYR A 367 -57.48 28.62 -7.18
CA TYR A 367 -56.31 28.96 -7.98
C TYR A 367 -55.22 27.92 -7.77
N ALA A 368 -54.54 27.57 -8.85
CA ALA A 368 -53.32 26.75 -8.85
C ALA A 368 -52.37 27.25 -9.95
N CYS A 369 -51.10 26.91 -9.84
CA CYS A 369 -50.14 27.06 -10.92
C CYS A 369 -49.53 25.70 -11.29
N SER A 370 -49.25 25.48 -12.57
CA SER A 370 -48.50 24.32 -13.05
C SER A 370 -47.19 24.74 -13.69
N ALA A 371 -46.13 23.95 -13.47
CA ALA A 371 -44.84 24.18 -14.12
C ALA A 371 -44.35 22.89 -14.78
N LEU A 372 -43.79 23.03 -15.99
CA LEU A 372 -43.27 21.93 -16.81
C LEU A 372 -41.77 22.14 -17.07
N ASN A 373 -40.95 21.13 -16.84
CA ASN A 373 -39.57 21.05 -17.31
C ASN A 373 -39.36 19.79 -18.18
N ALA A 374 -38.11 19.36 -18.34
CA ALA A 374 -37.77 18.14 -19.10
C ALA A 374 -38.17 16.85 -18.35
N GLU A 375 -38.23 16.90 -17.01
CA GLU A 375 -38.53 15.74 -16.14
C GLU A 375 -40.03 15.55 -15.90
N GLY A 376 -40.86 16.57 -16.12
CA GLY A 376 -42.32 16.47 -16.02
C GLY A 376 -43.03 17.78 -15.73
N GLU A 377 -44.36 17.69 -15.59
CA GLU A 377 -45.23 18.78 -15.16
C GLU A 377 -45.82 18.48 -13.78
N THR A 378 -45.86 19.49 -12.92
CA THR A 378 -46.46 19.39 -11.59
C THR A 378 -47.38 20.58 -11.33
N VAL A 379 -48.33 20.40 -10.43
CA VAL A 379 -49.33 21.40 -10.04
C VAL A 379 -49.17 21.73 -8.56
N SER A 380 -49.35 23.01 -8.22
CA SER A 380 -49.23 23.51 -6.85
C SER A 380 -50.35 23.03 -5.95
N ASN A 381 -50.28 23.40 -4.67
CA ASN A 381 -51.45 23.40 -3.80
C ASN A 381 -52.59 24.26 -4.41
N GLU A 382 -53.82 23.87 -4.12
CA GLU A 382 -55.01 24.67 -4.42
C GLU A 382 -55.17 25.79 -3.40
N LEU A 383 -55.33 27.02 -3.87
CA LEU A 383 -55.58 28.19 -3.03
C LEU A 383 -57.01 28.69 -3.27
N HIS A 384 -57.84 28.60 -2.23
CA HIS A 384 -59.20 29.11 -2.25
C HIS A 384 -59.21 30.63 -2.08
N PHE A 385 -59.49 31.35 -3.16
CA PHE A 385 -59.60 32.80 -3.15
C PHE A 385 -61.07 33.21 -3.03
N ARG A 386 -61.36 34.14 -2.12
CA ARG A 386 -62.71 34.66 -1.86
C ARG A 386 -62.68 36.18 -1.84
N VAL A 387 -63.60 36.80 -2.57
CA VAL A 387 -63.80 38.24 -2.62
C VAL A 387 -65.02 38.60 -1.78
N LYS A 388 -64.87 39.54 -0.83
CA LYS A 388 -65.97 40.07 -0.01
C LYS A 388 -66.74 41.17 -0.76
N CYS A 389 -68.00 41.35 -0.41
CA CYS A 389 -68.76 42.54 -0.83
C CYS A 389 -68.13 43.81 -0.24
N GLU A 390 -68.30 44.94 -0.94
CA GLU A 390 -67.87 46.27 -0.46
C GLU A 390 -68.37 46.59 0.95
#